data_AF-A0A5J9TA69-F1
#
_entry.id   AF-A0A5J9TA69-F1
#
_cell.length_a   1.000
_cell.length_b   1.000
_cell.length_c   1.000
_cell.angle_alpha   90.00
_cell.angle_beta   90.00
_cell.angle_gamma   90.00
#
_symmetry.space_group_name_H-M   'P 1'
#
loop_
_entity.id
_entity.type
_entity.pdbx_description
1 polymer ?
#
loop_
_entity_poly.entity_id
_entity_poly.type
_entity_poly.pdbx_seq_one_letter_code
_entity_poly.pdbx_strand_id
1 'polypeptide(L)'
;MAEGGEDPVAARRRAAVADYRKKLLNCRELEARVKTGRENLKDAKKNYEKTEDDLKSLQSVGQIIGEALRSLDTERFIVKASSGPRYVVGCRNKVDKEKLVAGTRVVLDMTTLTIMRNLPREVDPVVYNMLHEDPGNVSYSAVGGLSDQIRELRESIELPLMNPELFLRVGIKPPKGVLLYGPPGTGKTLLARAIASNIDANFLKVVSSAIIDKYIGESARLIREMFNYAREHQPCIIFMDEIDAIGGRRFSEGTSADREIQRTLMELLNQLDGFDELGKVKMIMATNRPDVLDPALLRPGRLDRKIEIPLPNEQGRLEVLKIHAAGIAKHGEIDYEAVVKLAEGFNGADLRNVCTEAGMAAIRAERDYVIHEDFMKAVRKLNDAKKLESSATYSADFGKE
;
A
#
# COMPACT_ATOMS: atom_id res chain seq x y z
N MET A 1 -63.34 -59.47 -32.46
CA MET A 1 -62.47 -58.29 -32.67
C MET A 1 -61.04 -58.77 -32.53
N ALA A 2 -60.20 -58.44 -33.51
CA ALA A 2 -58.93 -59.09 -33.82
C ALA A 2 -57.96 -59.18 -32.62
N GLU A 3 -57.75 -60.38 -32.09
CA GLU A 3 -56.69 -60.68 -31.14
C GLU A 3 -55.38 -60.82 -31.91
N GLY A 4 -54.60 -59.74 -31.92
CA GLY A 4 -53.26 -59.68 -32.50
C GLY A 4 -52.33 -60.64 -31.77
N GLY A 5 -52.24 -61.88 -32.24
CA GLY A 5 -51.27 -62.87 -31.80
C GLY A 5 -49.86 -62.37 -32.08
N GLU A 6 -49.13 -62.06 -31.02
CA GLU A 6 -47.77 -61.54 -31.13
C GLU A 6 -46.82 -62.60 -31.70
N ASP A 7 -46.08 -62.22 -32.73
CA ASP A 7 -45.08 -63.03 -33.42
C ASP A 7 -44.07 -63.66 -32.42
N PRO A 8 -43.87 -64.99 -32.36
CA PRO A 8 -43.03 -65.64 -31.36
C PRO A 8 -41.56 -65.17 -31.37
N VAL A 9 -41.09 -64.66 -32.52
CA VAL A 9 -39.78 -64.02 -32.66
C VAL A 9 -39.74 -62.66 -31.93
N ALA A 10 -40.83 -61.90 -31.93
CA ALA A 10 -40.96 -60.63 -31.21
C ALA A 10 -41.03 -60.83 -29.69
N ALA A 11 -41.66 -61.91 -29.21
CA ALA A 11 -41.68 -62.28 -27.80
C ALA A 11 -40.27 -62.68 -27.29
N ARG A 12 -39.53 -63.50 -28.06
CA ARG A 12 -38.14 -63.88 -27.74
C ARG A 12 -37.19 -62.68 -27.75
N ARG A 13 -37.37 -61.76 -28.72
CA ARG A 13 -36.62 -60.49 -28.78
C ARG A 13 -36.92 -59.61 -27.56
N ARG A 14 -38.18 -59.50 -27.12
CA ARG A 14 -38.56 -58.75 -25.92
C ARG A 14 -37.96 -59.33 -24.64
N ALA A 15 -37.98 -60.66 -24.48
CA ALA A 15 -37.35 -61.31 -23.33
C ALA A 15 -35.83 -61.07 -23.28
N ALA A 16 -35.13 -61.23 -24.41
CA ALA A 16 -33.69 -60.96 -24.50
C ALA A 16 -33.35 -59.47 -24.23
N VAL A 17 -34.16 -58.54 -24.74
CA VAL A 17 -34.00 -57.10 -24.47
C VAL A 17 -34.27 -56.78 -23.00
N ALA A 18 -35.24 -57.43 -22.36
CA ALA A 18 -35.51 -57.25 -20.93
C ALA A 18 -34.36 -57.77 -20.04
N ASP A 19 -33.78 -58.91 -20.36
CA ASP A 19 -32.61 -59.45 -19.65
C ASP A 19 -31.37 -58.59 -19.86
N TYR A 20 -31.15 -58.09 -21.08
CA TYR A 20 -30.09 -57.12 -21.35
C TYR A 20 -30.30 -55.82 -20.56
N ARG A 21 -31.54 -55.33 -20.48
CA ARG A 21 -31.89 -54.13 -19.70
C ARG A 21 -31.66 -54.33 -18.20
N LYS A 22 -31.97 -55.51 -17.65
CA LYS A 22 -31.67 -55.86 -16.25
C LYS A 22 -30.16 -55.86 -15.99
N LYS A 23 -29.37 -56.48 -16.87
CA LYS A 23 -27.90 -56.44 -16.76
C LYS A 23 -27.36 -55.02 -16.84
N LEU A 24 -27.92 -54.19 -17.73
CA LEU A 24 -27.50 -52.80 -17.90
C LEU A 24 -27.84 -51.93 -16.68
N LEU A 25 -28.99 -52.18 -16.03
CA LEU A 25 -29.34 -51.56 -14.74
C LEU A 25 -28.38 -51.98 -13.63
N ASN A 26 -28.04 -53.26 -13.52
CA ASN A 26 -27.07 -53.74 -12.53
C ASN A 26 -25.66 -53.16 -12.77
N CYS A 27 -25.22 -53.04 -14.03
CA CYS A 27 -23.96 -52.38 -14.37
C CYS A 27 -23.96 -50.91 -13.93
N ARG A 28 -25.06 -50.17 -14.17
CA ARG A 28 -25.19 -48.77 -13.71
C ARG A 28 -25.14 -48.65 -12.19
N GLU A 29 -25.78 -49.56 -11.46
CA GLU A 29 -25.76 -49.56 -9.99
C GLU A 29 -24.35 -49.85 -9.45
N LEU A 30 -23.65 -50.81 -10.05
CA LEU A 30 -22.25 -51.13 -9.70
C LEU A 30 -21.31 -49.96 -10.02
N GLU A 31 -21.49 -49.29 -11.16
CA GLU A 31 -20.73 -48.08 -11.50
C GLU A 31 -20.95 -46.97 -10.46
N ALA A 32 -22.20 -46.75 -10.03
CA ALA A 32 -22.51 -45.78 -8.99
C ALA A 32 -21.83 -46.12 -7.66
N ARG A 33 -21.84 -47.39 -7.24
CA ARG A 33 -21.15 -47.86 -6.02
C ARG A 33 -19.63 -47.74 -6.11
N VAL A 34 -19.05 -48.04 -7.27
CA VAL A 34 -17.61 -47.86 -7.50
C VAL A 34 -17.25 -46.37 -7.47
N LYS A 35 -18.10 -45.51 -8.03
CA LYS A 35 -17.90 -44.06 -8.00
C LYS A 35 -17.91 -43.51 -6.58
N THR A 36 -18.91 -43.85 -5.76
CA THR A 36 -18.98 -43.41 -4.35
C THR A 36 -17.83 -44.00 -3.54
N GLY A 37 -17.47 -45.27 -3.76
CA GLY A 37 -16.29 -45.87 -3.12
C GLY A 37 -14.98 -45.17 -3.47
N ARG A 38 -14.81 -44.74 -4.73
CA ARG A 38 -13.64 -43.96 -5.17
C ARG A 38 -13.61 -42.56 -4.57
N GLU A 39 -14.76 -41.91 -4.44
CA GLU A 39 -14.87 -40.60 -3.80
C GLU A 39 -14.50 -40.69 -2.31
N ASN A 40 -15.08 -41.63 -1.57
CA ASN A 40 -14.74 -41.87 -0.17
C ASN A 40 -13.25 -42.21 0.03
N LEU A 41 -12.68 -43.03 -0.86
CA LEU A 41 -11.25 -43.37 -0.80
C LEU A 41 -10.36 -42.17 -1.09
N LYS A 42 -10.79 -41.25 -1.98
CA LYS A 42 -10.08 -40.01 -2.26
C LYS A 42 -10.09 -39.08 -1.03
N ASP A 43 -11.23 -38.96 -0.36
CA ASP A 43 -11.35 -38.13 0.84
C ASP A 43 -10.58 -38.72 2.02
N ALA A 44 -10.65 -40.04 2.21
CA ALA A 44 -9.85 -40.75 3.21
C ALA A 44 -8.35 -40.59 2.96
N LYS A 45 -7.89 -40.64 1.70
CA LYS A 45 -6.48 -40.40 1.35
C LYS A 45 -6.03 -38.98 1.65
N LYS A 46 -6.84 -37.97 1.31
CA LYS A 46 -6.54 -36.56 1.65
C LYS A 46 -6.40 -36.35 3.15
N ASN A 47 -7.29 -36.97 3.93
CA ASN A 47 -7.23 -36.88 5.39
C ASN A 47 -5.98 -37.59 5.93
N TYR A 48 -5.65 -38.76 5.39
CA TYR A 48 -4.45 -39.49 5.74
C TYR A 48 -3.18 -38.67 5.46
N GLU A 49 -3.05 -38.11 4.25
CA GLU A 49 -1.93 -37.23 3.88
C GLU A 49 -1.80 -36.04 4.83
N LYS A 50 -2.91 -35.36 5.15
CA LYS A 50 -2.91 -34.26 6.11
C LYS A 50 -2.42 -34.69 7.50
N THR A 51 -2.94 -35.81 8.02
CA THR A 51 -2.51 -36.31 9.34
C THR A 51 -1.06 -36.79 9.36
N GLU A 52 -0.57 -37.33 8.24
CA GLU A 52 0.82 -37.73 8.10
C GLU A 52 1.75 -36.50 8.07
N ASP A 53 1.34 -35.44 7.38
CA ASP A 53 2.07 -34.17 7.35
C ASP A 53 2.07 -33.48 8.71
N ASP A 54 0.95 -33.50 9.44
CA ASP A 54 0.87 -33.01 10.81
C ASP A 54 1.85 -33.78 11.73
N LEU A 55 1.91 -35.12 11.62
CA LEU A 55 2.87 -35.95 12.37
C LEU A 55 4.32 -35.63 12.01
N LYS A 56 4.63 -35.39 10.73
CA LYS A 56 5.97 -34.96 10.28
C LYS A 56 6.33 -33.59 10.84
N SER A 57 5.38 -32.66 10.91
CA SER A 57 5.62 -31.30 11.42
C SER A 57 6.02 -31.29 12.90
N LEU A 58 5.46 -32.21 13.71
CA LEU A 58 5.78 -32.35 15.14
C LEU A 58 7.21 -32.81 15.41
N GLN A 59 7.87 -33.46 14.44
CA GLN A 59 9.28 -33.86 14.57
C GLN A 59 10.24 -32.69 14.36
N SER A 60 9.77 -31.57 13.80
CA SER A 60 10.62 -30.41 13.55
C SER A 60 10.87 -29.62 14.83
N VAL A 61 12.14 -29.35 15.13
CA VAL A 61 12.55 -28.58 16.30
C VAL A 61 12.82 -27.14 15.89
N GLY A 62 12.37 -26.20 16.73
CA GLY A 62 12.66 -24.77 16.56
C GLY A 62 14.16 -24.49 16.57
N GLN A 63 14.57 -23.49 15.80
CA GLN A 63 15.96 -23.08 15.69
C GLN A 63 16.13 -21.63 16.17
N ILE A 64 17.29 -21.29 16.73
CA ILE A 64 17.55 -19.96 17.28
C ILE A 64 18.02 -19.03 16.17
N ILE A 65 17.42 -17.85 16.07
CA ILE A 65 17.85 -16.83 15.09
C ILE A 65 18.96 -15.97 15.71
N GLY A 66 20.02 -15.74 14.94
CA GLY A 66 21.11 -14.84 15.32
C GLY A 66 21.66 -14.07 14.14
N GLU A 67 22.58 -13.16 14.44
CA GLU A 67 23.29 -12.33 13.47
C GLU A 67 24.78 -12.64 13.53
N ALA A 68 25.39 -12.96 12.38
CA ALA A 68 26.81 -13.19 12.27
C ALA A 68 27.56 -11.86 12.39
N LEU A 69 28.34 -11.69 13.45
CA LEU A 69 29.09 -10.45 13.69
C LEU A 69 30.41 -10.46 12.93
N ARG A 70 31.21 -11.52 13.10
CA ARG A 70 32.56 -11.63 12.55
C ARG A 70 32.99 -13.08 12.42
N SER A 71 33.71 -13.41 11.35
CA SER A 71 34.45 -14.66 11.22
C SER A 71 35.74 -14.60 12.05
N LEU A 72 35.94 -15.59 12.93
CA LEU A 72 37.20 -15.73 13.66
C LEU A 72 38.20 -16.53 12.81
N ASP A 73 37.76 -17.69 12.33
CA ASP A 73 38.53 -18.61 11.49
C ASP A 73 37.65 -19.14 10.34
N THR A 74 38.20 -20.06 9.53
CA THR A 74 37.48 -20.76 8.48
C THR A 74 36.31 -21.64 8.96
N GLU A 75 36.24 -21.98 10.26
CA GLU A 75 35.17 -22.83 10.82
C GLU A 75 34.38 -22.19 11.96
N ARG A 76 34.90 -21.11 12.55
CA ARG A 76 34.35 -20.49 13.76
C ARG A 76 33.88 -19.07 13.48
N PHE A 77 32.63 -18.78 13.85
CA PHE A 77 32.00 -17.48 13.68
C PHE A 77 31.51 -16.97 15.03
N ILE A 78 31.57 -15.66 15.23
CA ILE A 78 30.89 -15.00 16.35
C ILE A 78 29.48 -14.67 15.91
N VAL A 79 28.48 -15.24 16.58
CA VAL A 79 27.07 -14.96 16.32
C VAL A 79 26.43 -14.35 17.58
N LYS A 80 25.68 -13.27 17.40
CA LYS A 80 24.83 -12.70 18.44
C LYS A 80 23.45 -13.34 18.33
N ALA A 81 23.01 -14.06 19.36
CA ALA A 81 21.65 -14.57 19.40
C ALA A 81 20.65 -13.42 19.56
N SER A 82 19.43 -13.60 19.07
CA SER A 82 18.34 -12.62 19.26
C SER A 82 18.02 -12.38 20.75
N SER A 83 18.34 -13.35 21.61
CA SER A 83 18.23 -13.23 23.08
C SER A 83 19.27 -12.28 23.71
N GLY A 84 20.28 -11.82 22.95
CA GLY A 84 21.33 -10.91 23.42
C GLY A 84 22.75 -11.50 23.58
N PRO A 85 22.97 -12.72 24.09
CA PRO A 85 24.32 -13.26 24.28
C PRO A 85 25.03 -13.52 22.96
N ARG A 86 26.36 -13.45 23.01
CA ARG A 86 27.25 -13.70 21.87
C ARG A 86 27.90 -15.07 22.05
N TYR A 87 27.85 -15.88 21.02
CA TYR A 87 28.41 -17.22 21.00
C TYR A 87 29.50 -17.34 19.93
N VAL A 88 30.51 -18.16 20.22
CA VAL A 88 31.43 -18.64 19.20
C VAL A 88 30.89 -19.98 18.72
N VAL A 89 30.48 -20.01 17.45
CA VAL A 89 29.73 -21.13 16.88
C VAL A 89 30.48 -21.74 15.71
N GLY A 90 30.34 -23.06 15.57
CA GLY A 90 30.82 -23.78 14.39
C GLY A 90 29.85 -23.63 13.22
N CYS A 91 30.38 -23.72 12.01
CA CYS A 91 29.57 -23.74 10.79
C CYS A 91 29.44 -25.17 10.24
N ARG A 92 28.25 -25.55 9.78
CA ARG A 92 28.05 -26.82 9.08
C ARG A 92 28.71 -26.77 7.70
N ASN A 93 29.43 -27.83 7.32
CA ASN A 93 30.17 -27.91 6.04
C ASN A 93 29.33 -27.69 4.77
N LYS A 94 28.00 -27.82 4.85
CA LYS A 94 27.09 -27.63 3.72
C LYS A 94 26.74 -26.15 3.46
N VAL A 95 27.06 -25.24 4.40
CA VAL A 95 26.74 -23.82 4.27
C VAL A 95 27.87 -23.10 3.55
N ASP A 96 27.51 -22.27 2.58
CA ASP A 96 28.47 -21.44 1.85
C ASP A 96 29.10 -20.40 2.78
N LYS A 97 30.37 -20.60 3.12
CA LYS A 97 31.11 -19.73 4.05
C LYS A 97 31.30 -18.31 3.50
N GLU A 98 31.30 -18.14 2.19
CA GLU A 98 31.44 -16.84 1.53
C GLU A 98 30.22 -15.94 1.73
N LYS A 99 29.03 -16.54 1.89
CA LYS A 99 27.78 -15.80 2.15
C LYS A 99 27.63 -15.38 3.61
N LEU A 100 28.50 -15.86 4.51
CA LEU A 100 28.49 -15.53 5.93
C LEU A 100 29.32 -14.27 6.18
N VAL A 101 28.81 -13.15 5.68
CA VAL A 101 29.38 -11.82 5.90
C VAL A 101 28.88 -11.25 7.22
N ALA A 102 29.63 -10.30 7.79
CA ALA A 102 29.20 -9.54 8.96
C ALA A 102 27.83 -8.89 8.69
N GLY A 103 26.88 -9.06 9.61
CA GLY A 103 25.50 -8.59 9.50
C GLY A 103 24.53 -9.61 8.90
N THR A 104 25.01 -10.75 8.40
CA THR A 104 24.13 -11.79 7.83
C THR A 104 23.35 -12.50 8.93
N ARG A 105 22.04 -12.66 8.75
CA ARG A 105 21.21 -13.44 9.66
C ARG A 105 21.45 -14.93 9.45
N VAL A 106 21.59 -15.66 10.54
CA VAL A 106 21.88 -17.09 10.54
C VAL A 106 20.98 -17.81 11.53
N VAL A 107 20.76 -19.09 11.25
CA VAL A 107 20.01 -19.98 12.13
C VAL A 107 20.97 -20.90 12.85
N LEU A 108 20.86 -20.92 14.17
CA LEU A 108 21.60 -21.78 15.06
C LEU A 108 20.72 -22.96 15.49
N ASP A 109 21.33 -24.14 15.55
CA ASP A 109 20.70 -25.27 16.22
C ASP A 109 20.51 -25.00 17.73
N MET A 110 19.38 -25.43 18.30
CA MET A 110 19.05 -25.15 19.70
C MET A 110 19.95 -25.91 20.67
N THR A 111 20.42 -27.11 20.30
CA THR A 111 21.22 -27.96 21.18
C THR A 111 22.72 -27.71 21.05
N THR A 112 23.22 -27.64 19.80
CA THR A 112 24.66 -27.53 19.53
C THR A 112 25.13 -26.11 19.27
N LEU A 113 24.22 -25.15 19.11
CA LEU A 113 24.53 -23.77 18.71
C LEU A 113 25.40 -23.73 17.43
N THR A 114 25.16 -24.61 16.47
CA THR A 114 25.87 -24.63 15.18
C THR A 114 25.08 -23.91 14.09
N ILE A 115 25.78 -23.21 13.18
CA ILE A 115 25.12 -22.54 12.05
C ILE A 115 24.58 -23.60 11.08
N MET A 116 23.25 -23.66 10.99
CA MET A 116 22.51 -24.60 10.13
C MET A 116 22.33 -24.06 8.72
N ARG A 117 21.93 -22.79 8.59
CA ARG A 117 21.65 -22.09 7.33
C ARG A 117 21.71 -20.57 7.54
N ASN A 118 21.97 -19.84 6.46
CA ASN A 118 21.76 -18.40 6.41
C ASN A 118 20.27 -18.10 6.15
N LEU A 119 19.83 -16.94 6.62
CA LEU A 119 18.50 -16.40 6.36
C LEU A 119 18.62 -15.12 5.54
N PRO A 120 17.62 -14.83 4.69
CA PRO A 120 17.47 -13.48 4.18
C PRO A 120 17.22 -12.51 5.34
N ARG A 121 17.39 -11.22 5.04
CA ARG A 121 17.12 -10.16 5.99
C ARG A 121 15.65 -10.19 6.45
N GLU A 122 15.39 -9.87 7.72
CA GLU A 122 14.02 -9.63 8.16
C GLU A 122 13.50 -8.32 7.59
N VAL A 123 12.20 -8.30 7.31
CA VAL A 123 11.46 -7.07 7.17
C VAL A 123 10.53 -6.99 8.36
N ASP A 124 10.61 -5.90 9.11
CA ASP A 124 9.72 -5.68 10.25
C ASP A 124 8.26 -5.75 9.77
N PRO A 125 7.33 -6.39 10.52
CA PRO A 125 5.95 -6.55 10.10
C PRO A 125 5.23 -5.21 9.90
N VAL A 126 5.66 -4.17 10.61
CA VAL A 126 5.15 -2.81 10.45
C VAL A 126 5.49 -2.26 9.06
N VAL A 127 6.73 -2.45 8.58
CA VAL A 127 7.14 -2.07 7.21
C VAL A 127 6.43 -2.94 6.17
N TYR A 128 6.23 -4.23 6.46
CA TYR A 128 5.50 -5.13 5.58
C TYR A 128 4.04 -4.68 5.36
N ASN A 129 3.38 -4.22 6.43
CA ASN A 129 2.02 -3.69 6.36
C ASN A 129 1.95 -2.39 5.54
N MET A 130 2.99 -1.55 5.60
CA MET A 130 3.08 -0.31 4.79
C MET A 130 3.15 -0.56 3.28
N LEU A 131 3.58 -1.76 2.86
CA LEU A 131 3.62 -2.18 1.44
C LEU A 131 2.27 -2.70 0.94
N HIS A 132 1.56 -3.46 1.78
CA HIS A 132 0.33 -4.16 1.42
C HIS A 132 -0.91 -3.26 1.48
N GLU A 133 -0.77 -2.00 1.91
CA GLU A 133 -1.79 -1.00 1.66
C GLU A 133 -1.79 -0.61 0.18
N ASP A 134 -2.45 -1.43 -0.65
CA ASP A 134 -2.58 -1.18 -2.08
C ASP A 134 -3.05 0.27 -2.31
N PRO A 135 -2.26 1.07 -3.06
CA PRO A 135 -2.71 2.38 -3.51
C PRO A 135 -3.80 2.12 -4.54
N GLY A 136 -5.05 1.96 -4.07
CA GLY A 136 -6.14 1.51 -4.94
C GLY A 136 -6.17 2.22 -6.29
N ASN A 137 -6.56 1.50 -7.34
CA ASN A 137 -6.44 1.91 -8.75
C ASN A 137 -7.10 3.27 -9.04
N VAL A 138 -6.34 4.36 -8.87
CA VAL A 138 -6.77 5.73 -9.16
C VAL A 138 -5.92 6.24 -10.32
N SER A 139 -6.54 6.50 -11.46
CA SER A 139 -5.87 7.09 -12.62
C SER A 139 -5.70 8.61 -12.47
N TYR A 140 -4.80 9.20 -13.25
CA TYR A 140 -4.65 10.66 -13.30
C TYR A 140 -5.94 11.39 -13.71
N SER A 141 -6.79 10.74 -14.51
CA SER A 141 -8.08 11.30 -14.92
C SER A 141 -9.07 11.49 -13.77
N ALA A 142 -8.84 10.85 -12.62
CA ALA A 142 -9.63 11.05 -11.42
C ALA A 142 -9.20 12.31 -10.63
N VAL A 143 -8.06 12.93 -10.98
CA VAL A 143 -7.55 14.17 -10.36
C VAL A 143 -7.85 15.35 -11.29
N GLY A 144 -8.78 16.22 -10.91
CA GLY A 144 -9.15 17.40 -11.69
C GLY A 144 -8.43 18.67 -11.22
N GLY A 145 -8.19 19.61 -12.13
CA GLY A 145 -7.75 20.98 -11.81
C GLY A 145 -6.31 21.17 -11.31
N LEU A 146 -5.49 20.12 -11.30
CA LEU A 146 -4.11 20.13 -10.78
C LEU A 146 -3.07 19.72 -11.84
N SER A 147 -3.33 20.05 -13.11
CA SER A 147 -2.51 19.59 -14.24
C SER A 147 -1.05 20.05 -14.16
N ASP A 148 -0.80 21.29 -13.70
CA ASP A 148 0.55 21.82 -13.55
C ASP A 148 1.32 21.11 -12.43
N GLN A 149 0.69 20.92 -11.27
CA GLN A 149 1.29 20.22 -10.12
C GLN A 149 1.57 18.74 -10.45
N ILE A 150 0.67 18.09 -11.21
CA ILE A 150 0.89 16.73 -11.69
C ILE A 150 2.11 16.68 -12.62
N ARG A 151 2.26 17.66 -13.54
CA ARG A 151 3.44 17.72 -14.43
C ARG A 151 4.73 17.87 -13.63
N GLU A 152 4.80 18.80 -12.68
CA GLU A 152 5.99 19.01 -11.84
C GLU A 152 6.37 17.77 -11.04
N LEU A 153 5.37 17.05 -10.51
CA LEU A 153 5.61 15.84 -9.74
C LEU A 153 6.06 14.66 -10.62
N ARG A 154 5.52 14.53 -11.84
CA ARG A 154 5.97 13.56 -12.84
C ARG A 154 7.42 13.81 -13.28
N GLU A 155 7.78 15.07 -13.54
CA GLU A 155 9.16 15.45 -13.85
C GLU A 155 10.14 15.14 -12.71
N SER A 156 9.67 15.18 -11.47
CA SER A 156 10.50 14.94 -10.28
C SER A 156 10.65 13.46 -9.93
N ILE A 157 9.64 12.63 -10.24
CA ILE A 157 9.58 11.22 -9.81
C ILE A 157 9.70 10.26 -10.99
N GLU A 158 8.85 10.41 -12.00
CA GLU A 158 8.76 9.48 -13.15
C GLU A 158 9.97 9.63 -14.07
N LEU A 159 10.37 10.88 -14.37
CA LEU A 159 11.46 11.15 -15.31
C LEU A 159 12.82 10.58 -14.84
N PRO A 160 13.24 10.73 -13.56
CA PRO A 160 14.49 10.12 -13.08
C PRO A 160 14.45 8.60 -13.00
N LEU A 161 13.26 8.01 -12.81
CA LEU A 161 13.11 6.55 -12.71
C LEU A 161 13.15 5.88 -14.08
N MET A 162 12.52 6.49 -15.08
CA MET A 162 12.47 5.97 -16.44
C MET A 162 13.77 6.27 -17.22
N ASN A 163 14.24 7.53 -17.20
CA ASN A 163 15.30 8.00 -18.09
C ASN A 163 16.44 8.70 -17.31
N PRO A 164 17.24 7.98 -16.51
CA PRO A 164 18.35 8.56 -15.74
C PRO A 164 19.46 9.14 -16.64
N GLU A 165 19.60 8.65 -17.87
CA GLU A 165 20.60 9.12 -18.85
C GLU A 165 20.46 10.61 -19.18
N LEU A 166 19.23 11.15 -19.19
CA LEU A 166 18.99 12.57 -19.46
C LEU A 166 19.69 13.46 -18.42
N PHE A 167 19.66 13.06 -17.15
CA PHE A 167 20.32 13.77 -16.05
C PHE A 167 21.84 13.66 -16.14
N LEU A 168 22.35 12.48 -16.53
CA LEU A 168 23.79 12.24 -16.73
C LEU A 168 24.36 13.09 -17.88
N ARG A 169 23.64 13.21 -19.00
CA ARG A 169 24.07 14.06 -20.14
C ARG A 169 24.14 15.54 -19.79
N VAL A 170 23.19 16.01 -18.97
CA VAL A 170 23.15 17.41 -18.53
C VAL A 170 24.15 17.65 -17.39
N GLY A 171 24.57 16.60 -16.67
CA GLY A 171 25.51 16.70 -15.55
C GLY A 171 24.86 17.17 -14.24
N ILE A 172 23.55 17.03 -14.10
CA ILE A 172 22.79 17.42 -12.90
C ILE A 172 22.40 16.18 -12.09
N LYS A 173 22.40 16.30 -10.76
CA LYS A 173 21.86 15.25 -9.89
C LYS A 173 20.32 15.30 -9.93
N PRO A 174 19.63 14.16 -10.03
CA PRO A 174 18.18 14.14 -10.02
C PRO A 174 17.66 14.58 -8.63
N PRO A 175 16.49 15.23 -8.56
CA PRO A 175 15.89 15.61 -7.28
C PRO A 175 15.58 14.37 -6.43
N LYS A 176 15.81 14.45 -5.13
CA LYS A 176 15.65 13.32 -4.20
C LYS A 176 14.24 13.25 -3.60
N GLY A 177 13.71 14.41 -3.20
CA GLY A 177 12.47 14.49 -2.44
C GLY A 177 11.56 15.63 -2.89
N VAL A 178 10.26 15.39 -2.78
CA VAL A 178 9.21 16.36 -3.07
C VAL A 178 8.32 16.57 -1.85
N LEU A 179 8.05 17.84 -1.54
CA LEU A 179 7.10 18.25 -0.51
C LEU A 179 5.83 18.78 -1.15
N LEU A 180 4.71 18.15 -0.84
CA LEU A 180 3.36 18.60 -1.15
C LEU A 180 2.80 19.35 0.05
N TYR A 181 2.51 20.64 -0.12
CA TYR A 181 1.89 21.44 0.93
C TYR A 181 0.68 22.21 0.40
N GLY A 182 -0.24 22.55 1.29
CA GLY A 182 -1.43 23.33 0.96
C GLY A 182 -2.56 23.10 1.95
N PRO A 183 -3.74 23.73 1.74
CA PRO A 183 -4.90 23.55 2.59
C PRO A 183 -5.36 22.10 2.68
N PRO A 184 -6.03 21.68 3.77
CA PRO A 184 -6.64 20.36 3.84
C PRO A 184 -7.76 20.22 2.79
N GLY A 185 -7.99 19.00 2.31
CA GLY A 185 -9.05 18.73 1.33
C GLY A 185 -8.74 19.09 -0.13
N THR A 186 -7.51 19.50 -0.46
CA THR A 186 -7.07 19.78 -1.84
C THR A 186 -6.56 18.55 -2.60
N GLY A 187 -6.55 17.37 -1.97
CA GLY A 187 -6.22 16.11 -2.66
C GLY A 187 -4.74 15.73 -2.67
N LYS A 188 -3.90 16.25 -1.76
CA LYS A 188 -2.47 15.86 -1.60
C LYS A 188 -2.28 14.32 -1.57
N THR A 189 -3.00 13.63 -0.68
CA THR A 189 -2.96 12.17 -0.57
C THR A 189 -3.50 11.47 -1.81
N LEU A 190 -4.51 12.04 -2.47
CA LEU A 190 -5.11 11.49 -3.69
C LEU A 190 -4.12 11.56 -4.86
N LEU A 191 -3.40 12.67 -4.99
CA LEU A 191 -2.38 12.89 -6.02
C LEU A 191 -1.18 11.95 -5.83
N ALA A 192 -0.74 11.71 -4.59
CA ALA A 192 0.29 10.70 -4.31
C ALA A 192 -0.17 9.28 -4.67
N ARG A 193 -1.42 8.92 -4.34
CA ARG A 193 -2.02 7.61 -4.73
C ARG A 193 -2.13 7.45 -6.24
N ALA A 194 -2.49 8.50 -6.96
CA ALA A 194 -2.56 8.47 -8.42
C ALA A 194 -1.17 8.18 -9.02
N ILE A 195 -0.11 8.75 -8.47
CA ILE A 195 1.26 8.45 -8.93
C ILE A 195 1.66 7.02 -8.64
N ALA A 196 1.36 6.53 -7.44
CA ALA A 196 1.64 5.16 -7.05
C ALA A 196 0.96 4.13 -7.97
N SER A 197 -0.26 4.42 -8.44
CA SER A 197 -0.98 3.53 -9.36
C SER A 197 -0.47 3.58 -10.80
N ASN A 198 0.25 4.63 -11.22
CA ASN A 198 0.73 4.79 -12.59
C ASN A 198 2.21 4.40 -12.77
N ILE A 199 2.94 4.25 -11.67
CA ILE A 199 4.35 3.83 -11.69
C ILE A 199 4.41 2.39 -11.16
N ASP A 200 4.93 1.46 -11.97
CA ASP A 200 5.26 0.09 -11.56
C ASP A 200 6.52 0.09 -10.66
N ALA A 201 6.43 0.73 -9.50
CA ALA A 201 7.48 0.78 -8.48
C ALA A 201 6.90 0.38 -7.12
N ASN A 202 7.77 -0.10 -6.24
CA ASN A 202 7.35 -0.45 -4.89
C ASN A 202 6.92 0.83 -4.14
N PHE A 203 5.67 0.87 -3.70
CA PHE A 203 5.11 2.01 -3.00
C PHE A 203 5.01 1.73 -1.51
N LEU A 204 5.65 2.56 -0.70
CA LEU A 204 5.58 2.53 0.75
C LEU A 204 4.73 3.70 1.23
N LYS A 205 3.51 3.42 1.68
CA LYS A 205 2.65 4.42 2.30
C LYS A 205 2.89 4.44 3.80
N VAL A 206 3.27 5.60 4.32
CA VAL A 206 3.57 5.78 5.73
C VAL A 206 2.80 6.97 6.27
N VAL A 207 1.98 6.73 7.29
CA VAL A 207 1.38 7.81 8.08
C VAL A 207 2.37 8.15 9.18
N SER A 208 2.83 9.40 9.24
CA SER A 208 3.94 9.79 10.13
C SER A 208 3.63 9.57 11.62
N SER A 209 2.36 9.65 12.01
CA SER A 209 1.90 9.36 13.37
C SER A 209 2.00 7.88 13.75
N ALA A 210 1.93 6.96 12.78
CA ALA A 210 2.00 5.51 13.01
C ALA A 210 3.42 5.01 13.30
N ILE A 211 4.45 5.83 13.00
CA ILE A 211 5.87 5.49 13.24
C ILE A 211 6.23 5.73 14.72
N ILE A 212 5.49 6.56 15.44
CA ILE A 212 5.83 6.99 16.79
C ILE A 212 5.40 5.91 17.78
N ASP A 213 6.39 5.26 18.41
CA ASP A 213 6.18 4.32 19.50
C ASP A 213 6.61 4.92 20.86
N LYS A 214 6.09 4.36 21.95
CA LYS A 214 6.46 4.71 23.35
C LYS A 214 7.82 4.16 23.77
N TYR A 215 8.36 3.21 23.01
CA TYR A 215 9.62 2.54 23.32
C TYR A 215 10.80 3.35 22.76
N ILE A 216 11.68 3.75 23.67
CA ILE A 216 12.81 4.63 23.39
C ILE A 216 13.65 4.09 22.22
N GLY A 217 13.62 4.81 21.10
CA GLY A 217 14.47 4.53 19.94
C GLY A 217 13.92 3.48 18.97
N GLU A 218 12.75 2.92 19.24
CA GLU A 218 12.06 2.01 18.32
C GLU A 218 11.63 2.73 17.04
N SER A 219 11.07 3.93 17.18
CA SER A 219 10.69 4.81 16.06
C SER A 219 11.87 5.09 15.11
N ALA A 220 13.08 5.31 15.67
CA ALA A 220 14.30 5.52 14.88
C ALA A 220 14.83 4.21 14.24
N ARG A 221 14.55 3.05 14.83
CA ARG A 221 14.83 1.75 14.20
C ARG A 221 13.92 1.53 12.99
N LEU A 222 12.64 1.84 13.15
CA LEU A 222 11.63 1.68 12.09
C LEU A 222 11.94 2.52 10.85
N ILE A 223 12.38 3.78 11.03
CA ILE A 223 12.83 4.61 9.90
C ILE A 223 14.02 4.00 9.19
N ARG A 224 15.02 3.48 9.93
CA ARG A 224 16.17 2.80 9.33
C ARG A 224 15.74 1.58 8.54
N GLU A 225 14.89 0.73 9.10
CA GLU A 225 14.38 -0.45 8.39
C GLU A 225 13.54 -0.11 7.15
N MET A 226 12.73 0.96 7.20
CA MET A 226 11.99 1.45 6.05
C MET A 226 12.92 1.86 4.89
N PHE A 227 13.95 2.67 5.16
CA PHE A 227 14.92 3.08 4.11
C PHE A 227 15.75 1.90 3.61
N ASN A 228 16.12 0.99 4.51
CA ASN A 228 16.82 -0.24 4.17
C ASN A 228 15.99 -1.11 3.23
N TYR A 229 14.71 -1.32 3.54
CA TYR A 229 13.78 -2.05 2.68
C TYR A 229 13.66 -1.39 1.30
N ALA A 230 13.48 -0.06 1.26
CA ALA A 230 13.39 0.69 0.01
C ALA A 230 14.68 0.62 -0.82
N ARG A 231 15.85 0.52 -0.17
CA ARG A 231 17.14 0.33 -0.84
C ARG A 231 17.30 -1.07 -1.44
N GLU A 232 16.76 -2.10 -0.79
CA GLU A 232 16.76 -3.47 -1.30
C GLU A 232 15.79 -3.65 -2.47
N HIS A 233 14.66 -2.93 -2.45
CA HIS A 233 13.56 -3.07 -3.41
C HIS A 233 13.48 -1.92 -4.42
N GLN A 234 14.62 -1.44 -4.93
CA GLN A 234 14.67 -0.38 -5.93
C GLN A 234 14.14 -0.84 -7.31
N PRO A 235 13.33 -0.03 -8.02
CA PRO A 235 12.88 1.33 -7.71
C PRO A 235 11.74 1.39 -6.67
N CYS A 236 11.82 2.33 -5.73
CA CYS A 236 10.86 2.46 -4.64
C CYS A 236 10.49 3.92 -4.36
N ILE A 237 9.22 4.17 -4.05
CA ILE A 237 8.67 5.47 -3.66
C ILE A 237 8.16 5.37 -2.23
N ILE A 238 8.67 6.22 -1.35
CA ILE A 238 8.18 6.35 0.03
C ILE A 238 7.31 7.60 0.09
N PHE A 239 6.04 7.42 0.44
CA PHE A 239 5.09 8.48 0.68
C PHE A 239 4.84 8.63 2.19
N MET A 240 5.22 9.79 2.74
CA MET A 240 4.96 10.14 4.12
C MET A 240 3.83 11.17 4.20
N ASP A 241 2.68 10.76 4.71
CA ASP A 241 1.56 11.67 4.98
C ASP A 241 1.68 12.28 6.38
N GLU A 242 1.13 13.48 6.56
CA GLU A 242 1.11 14.22 7.83
C GLU A 242 2.49 14.33 8.49
N ILE A 243 3.50 14.72 7.70
CA ILE A 243 4.89 14.83 8.17
C ILE A 243 5.06 15.83 9.33
N ASP A 244 4.10 16.73 9.54
CA ASP A 244 4.06 17.65 10.67
C ASP A 244 3.97 16.93 12.04
N ALA A 245 3.53 15.67 12.09
CA ALA A 245 3.52 14.88 13.32
C ALA A 245 4.94 14.58 13.85
N ILE A 246 5.92 14.39 12.96
CA ILE A 246 7.33 14.12 13.34
C ILE A 246 8.28 15.26 12.99
N GLY A 247 7.87 16.14 12.09
CA GLY A 247 8.68 17.23 11.53
C GLY A 247 8.63 18.53 12.32
N GLY A 248 8.03 18.55 13.51
CA GLY A 248 7.86 19.76 14.31
C GLY A 248 9.17 20.49 14.64
N ARG A 249 9.11 21.82 14.74
CA ARG A 249 10.26 22.65 15.16
C ARG A 249 10.85 22.20 16.50
N ARG A 250 12.16 22.39 16.62
CA ARG A 250 12.90 22.08 17.85
C ARG A 250 12.52 23.04 18.96
N PHE A 251 11.84 22.54 19.99
CA PHE A 251 11.66 23.25 21.24
C PHE A 251 12.80 22.89 22.19
N SER A 252 13.50 23.90 22.70
CA SER A 252 14.58 23.77 23.68
C SER A 252 14.07 23.31 25.06
N GLU A 253 12.80 23.56 25.36
CA GLU A 253 12.10 23.15 26.58
C GLU A 253 10.97 22.17 26.24
N GLY A 254 11.34 20.98 25.75
CA GLY A 254 10.40 19.90 25.42
C GLY A 254 10.29 18.84 26.51
N THR A 255 9.12 18.19 26.55
CA THR A 255 8.88 16.99 27.35
C THR A 255 9.74 15.82 26.85
N SER A 256 9.84 14.73 27.62
CA SER A 256 10.58 13.53 27.20
C SER A 256 10.06 12.94 25.88
N ALA A 257 8.77 13.10 25.58
CA ALA A 257 8.16 12.65 24.33
C ALA A 257 8.66 13.46 23.12
N ASP A 258 8.79 14.78 23.27
CA ASP A 258 9.28 15.66 22.20
C ASP A 258 10.73 15.32 21.82
N ARG A 259 11.54 14.91 22.80
CA ARG A 259 12.93 14.47 22.56
C ARG A 259 13.00 13.19 21.74
N GLU A 260 12.03 12.29 21.89
CA GLU A 260 11.94 11.07 21.11
C GLU A 260 11.52 11.34 19.66
N ILE A 261 10.53 12.22 19.47
CA ILE A 261 10.12 12.68 18.14
C ILE A 261 11.30 13.36 17.44
N GLN A 262 12.01 14.25 18.13
CA GLN A 262 13.21 14.89 17.60
C GLN A 262 14.28 13.88 17.20
N ARG A 263 14.53 12.83 18.01
CA ARG A 263 15.49 11.78 17.64
C ARG A 263 15.09 11.05 16.36
N THR A 264 13.79 10.77 16.23
CA THR A 264 13.20 10.13 15.04
C THR A 264 13.35 11.02 13.81
N LEU A 265 13.11 12.33 13.95
CA LEU A 265 13.35 13.32 12.91
C LEU A 265 14.84 13.39 12.51
N MET A 266 15.77 13.41 13.47
CA MET A 266 17.20 13.42 13.14
C MET A 266 17.62 12.20 12.35
N GLU A 267 17.08 11.03 12.69
CA GLU A 267 17.33 9.80 11.93
C GLU A 267 16.79 9.91 10.51
N LEU A 268 15.57 10.43 10.32
CA LEU A 268 15.01 10.71 8.99
C LEU A 268 15.93 11.64 8.19
N LEU A 269 16.39 12.74 8.79
CA LEU A 269 17.30 13.69 8.13
C LEU A 269 18.63 13.03 7.76
N ASN A 270 19.18 12.19 8.62
CA ASN A 270 20.40 11.44 8.34
C ASN A 270 20.22 10.43 7.21
N GLN A 271 19.06 9.77 7.08
CA GLN A 271 18.80 8.85 5.97
C GLN A 271 18.61 9.57 4.63
N LEU A 272 18.17 10.84 4.61
CA LEU A 272 18.00 11.64 3.39
C LEU A 272 19.30 12.27 2.87
N ASP A 273 20.15 12.70 3.80
CA ASP A 273 21.39 13.47 3.51
C ASP A 273 22.68 12.69 3.80
N GLY A 274 22.55 11.46 4.29
CA GLY A 274 23.67 10.66 4.76
C GLY A 274 24.73 10.40 3.68
N PHE A 275 25.83 9.82 4.14
CA PHE A 275 26.92 9.39 3.27
C PHE A 275 26.49 8.33 2.24
N ASP A 276 25.41 7.61 2.51
CA ASP A 276 24.83 6.64 1.60
C ASP A 276 23.95 7.34 0.56
N GLU A 277 24.33 7.26 -0.72
CA GLU A 277 23.50 7.80 -1.79
C GLU A 277 22.17 7.06 -1.87
N LEU A 278 21.05 7.79 -1.76
CA LEU A 278 19.74 7.27 -2.12
C LEU A 278 19.74 7.01 -3.64
N GLY A 279 19.88 5.74 -4.03
CA GLY A 279 19.89 5.31 -5.43
C GLY A 279 18.58 5.62 -6.16
N LYS A 280 17.80 4.60 -6.51
CA LYS A 280 16.47 4.79 -7.15
C LYS A 280 15.33 4.89 -6.14
N VAL A 281 15.57 5.49 -4.98
CA VAL A 281 14.56 5.72 -3.94
C VAL A 281 14.11 7.18 -4.01
N LYS A 282 12.79 7.39 -4.11
CA LYS A 282 12.18 8.73 -4.14
C LYS A 282 11.27 8.94 -2.95
N MET A 283 11.31 10.14 -2.39
CA MET A 283 10.52 10.51 -1.21
C MET A 283 9.46 11.54 -1.61
N ILE A 284 8.22 11.31 -1.19
CA ILE A 284 7.13 12.27 -1.26
C ILE A 284 6.65 12.54 0.16
N MET A 285 6.64 13.79 0.58
CA MET A 285 6.10 14.20 1.88
C MET A 285 4.87 15.06 1.67
N ALA A 286 3.81 14.85 2.45
CA ALA A 286 2.63 15.69 2.46
C ALA A 286 2.45 16.37 3.81
N THR A 287 2.15 17.66 3.79
CA THR A 287 1.82 18.43 4.99
C THR A 287 0.65 19.36 4.72
N ASN A 288 -0.18 19.57 5.75
CA ASN A 288 -1.13 20.68 5.75
C ASN A 288 -0.47 21.96 6.27
N ARG A 289 0.61 21.82 7.06
CA ARG A 289 1.23 22.90 7.82
C ARG A 289 2.73 23.04 7.62
N PRO A 290 3.19 23.69 6.52
CA PRO A 290 4.61 23.90 6.28
C PRO A 290 5.27 24.83 7.33
N ASP A 291 4.50 25.67 8.01
CA ASP A 291 4.97 26.60 9.05
C ASP A 291 5.59 25.89 10.26
N VAL A 292 5.04 24.74 10.63
CA VAL A 292 5.43 23.97 11.82
C VAL A 292 6.67 23.11 11.56
N LEU A 293 7.06 22.93 10.29
CA LEU A 293 8.17 22.06 9.93
C LEU A 293 9.53 22.64 10.36
N ASP A 294 10.46 21.76 10.75
CA ASP A 294 11.86 22.10 11.00
C ASP A 294 12.50 22.63 9.70
N PRO A 295 13.11 23.84 9.71
CA PRO A 295 13.86 24.38 8.57
C PRO A 295 14.94 23.43 8.05
N ALA A 296 15.48 22.55 8.90
CA ALA A 296 16.44 21.53 8.49
C ALA A 296 15.87 20.53 7.49
N LEU A 297 14.57 20.22 7.54
CA LEU A 297 13.91 19.36 6.55
C LEU A 297 13.68 20.10 5.23
N LEU A 298 13.34 21.39 5.30
CA LEU A 298 13.06 22.28 4.16
C LEU A 298 14.31 22.76 3.40
N ARG A 299 15.50 22.36 3.85
CA ARG A 299 16.78 22.73 3.23
C ARG A 299 16.90 22.08 1.84
N PRO A 300 17.29 22.86 0.81
CA PRO A 300 17.63 22.31 -0.52
C PRO A 300 18.70 21.21 -0.42
N GLY A 301 18.52 20.11 -1.15
CA GLY A 301 19.34 18.89 -1.04
C GLY A 301 18.61 17.71 -0.39
N ARG A 302 17.61 17.98 0.47
CA ARG A 302 16.70 16.99 1.07
C ARG A 302 15.35 16.97 0.37
N LEU A 303 14.70 18.13 0.40
CA LEU A 303 13.42 18.41 -0.26
C LEU A 303 13.68 19.46 -1.34
N ASP A 304 14.00 18.97 -2.53
CA ASP A 304 14.42 19.81 -3.65
C ASP A 304 13.23 20.52 -4.30
N ARG A 305 12.05 19.90 -4.27
CA ARG A 305 10.82 20.45 -4.84
C ARG A 305 9.79 20.68 -3.76
N LYS A 306 9.24 21.89 -3.74
CA LYS A 306 8.16 22.32 -2.86
C LYS A 306 6.99 22.68 -3.76
N ILE A 307 6.00 21.80 -3.83
CA ILE A 307 4.82 21.96 -4.69
C ILE A 307 3.68 22.43 -3.80
N GLU A 308 3.21 23.64 -4.08
CA GLU A 308 1.99 24.17 -3.49
C GLU A 308 0.77 23.62 -4.21
N ILE A 309 -0.17 23.08 -3.45
CA ILE A 309 -1.49 22.69 -3.94
C ILE A 309 -2.50 23.76 -3.48
N PRO A 310 -2.80 24.76 -4.33
CA PRO A 310 -3.74 25.81 -4.00
C PRO A 310 -5.18 25.27 -3.99
N LEU A 311 -6.11 26.13 -3.55
CA LEU A 311 -7.53 25.86 -3.75
C LEU A 311 -7.84 25.81 -5.27
N PRO A 312 -8.80 24.96 -5.70
CA PRO A 312 -9.12 24.85 -7.12
C PRO A 312 -9.66 26.15 -7.72
N ASN A 313 -9.12 26.52 -8.88
CA ASN A 313 -9.64 27.61 -9.73
C ASN A 313 -11.04 27.29 -10.25
N GLU A 314 -11.74 28.26 -10.85
CA GLU A 314 -13.09 28.06 -11.41
C GLU A 314 -13.13 26.86 -12.39
N GLN A 315 -12.18 26.80 -13.31
CA GLN A 315 -12.03 25.66 -14.23
C GLN A 315 -11.74 24.35 -13.49
N GLY A 316 -10.85 24.37 -12.49
CA GLY A 316 -10.54 23.19 -11.69
C GLY A 316 -11.75 22.67 -10.89
N ARG A 317 -12.57 23.58 -10.34
CA ARG A 317 -13.82 23.22 -9.66
C ARG A 317 -14.81 22.57 -10.62
N LEU A 318 -14.92 23.09 -11.84
CA LEU A 318 -15.76 22.50 -12.90
C LEU A 318 -15.31 21.07 -13.24
N GLU A 319 -14.01 20.84 -13.41
CA GLU A 319 -13.46 19.52 -13.69
C GLU A 319 -13.70 18.53 -12.56
N VAL A 320 -13.38 18.91 -11.32
CA VAL A 320 -13.59 18.07 -10.14
C VAL A 320 -15.08 17.71 -9.96
N LEU A 321 -15.96 18.69 -10.16
CA LEU A 321 -17.40 18.48 -10.07
C LEU A 321 -17.89 17.52 -11.18
N LYS A 322 -17.38 17.65 -12.41
CA LYS A 322 -17.70 16.73 -13.51
C LYS A 322 -17.25 15.30 -13.22
N ILE A 323 -16.04 15.12 -12.68
CA ILE A 323 -15.48 13.80 -12.32
C ILE A 323 -16.37 13.13 -11.27
N HIS A 324 -16.68 13.81 -10.16
CA HIS A 324 -17.50 13.23 -9.10
C HIS A 324 -18.96 13.03 -9.52
N ALA A 325 -19.47 13.92 -10.38
CA ALA A 325 -20.82 13.78 -10.89
C ALA A 325 -20.93 12.64 -11.91
N ALA A 326 -19.86 12.20 -12.58
CA ALA A 326 -19.93 11.18 -13.65
C ALA A 326 -20.56 9.85 -13.19
N GLY A 327 -20.40 9.48 -11.91
CA GLY A 327 -20.98 8.27 -11.33
C GLY A 327 -22.44 8.41 -10.86
N ILE A 328 -23.04 9.59 -10.92
CA ILE A 328 -24.39 9.86 -10.40
C ILE A 328 -25.41 9.78 -11.54
N ALA A 329 -26.53 9.09 -11.29
CA ALA A 329 -27.69 9.10 -12.18
C ALA A 329 -28.35 10.48 -12.19
N LYS A 330 -28.40 11.12 -13.36
CA LYS A 330 -28.89 12.49 -13.54
C LYS A 330 -30.01 12.49 -14.56
N HIS A 331 -30.95 13.42 -14.40
CA HIS A 331 -31.99 13.68 -15.38
C HIS A 331 -31.99 15.16 -15.76
N GLY A 332 -31.91 15.44 -17.06
CA GLY A 332 -31.79 16.80 -17.61
C GLY A 332 -30.35 17.32 -17.73
N GLU A 333 -30.20 18.49 -18.33
CA GLU A 333 -28.92 19.20 -18.40
C GLU A 333 -28.65 19.93 -17.09
N ILE A 334 -27.55 19.58 -16.43
CA ILE A 334 -27.10 20.25 -15.20
C ILE A 334 -26.12 21.34 -15.62
N ASP A 335 -26.49 22.59 -15.33
CA ASP A 335 -25.57 23.71 -15.47
C ASP A 335 -24.53 23.68 -14.33
N TYR A 336 -23.35 23.12 -14.64
CA TYR A 336 -22.22 23.07 -13.73
C TYR A 336 -21.55 24.43 -13.55
N GLU A 337 -21.69 25.36 -14.50
CA GLU A 337 -21.06 26.69 -14.39
C GLU A 337 -21.76 27.51 -13.31
N ALA A 338 -23.10 27.49 -13.26
CA ALA A 338 -23.86 28.13 -12.19
C ALA A 338 -23.49 27.57 -10.80
N VAL A 339 -23.32 26.25 -10.70
CA VAL A 339 -22.91 25.59 -9.45
C VAL A 339 -21.51 26.03 -9.01
N VAL A 340 -20.56 26.08 -9.95
CA VAL A 340 -19.16 26.47 -9.68
C VAL A 340 -19.05 27.95 -9.28
N LYS A 341 -19.87 28.84 -9.85
CA LYS A 341 -19.93 30.26 -9.47
C LYS A 341 -20.40 30.46 -8.03
N LEU A 342 -21.29 29.60 -7.54
CA LEU A 342 -21.75 29.63 -6.15
C LEU A 342 -20.79 28.94 -5.17
N ALA A 343 -19.97 28.01 -5.66
CA ALA A 343 -19.01 27.25 -4.88
C ALA A 343 -17.64 27.97 -4.74
N GLU A 344 -17.67 29.25 -4.38
CA GLU A 344 -16.45 30.04 -4.20
C GLU A 344 -15.64 29.57 -2.97
N GLY A 345 -14.33 29.36 -3.15
CA GLY A 345 -13.44 28.92 -2.08
C GLY A 345 -13.61 27.45 -1.65
N PHE A 346 -14.38 26.65 -2.38
CA PHE A 346 -14.59 25.23 -2.08
C PHE A 346 -13.31 24.41 -2.33
N ASN A 347 -12.98 23.49 -1.41
CA ASN A 347 -11.90 22.53 -1.61
C ASN A 347 -12.41 21.32 -2.44
N GLY A 348 -11.51 20.43 -2.85
CA GLY A 348 -11.90 19.24 -3.64
C GLY A 348 -12.84 18.30 -2.88
N ALA A 349 -12.67 18.17 -1.56
CA ALA A 349 -13.54 17.37 -0.71
C ALA A 349 -14.96 17.97 -0.57
N ASP A 350 -15.08 19.30 -0.53
CA ASP A 350 -16.35 20.02 -0.47
C ASP A 350 -17.15 19.79 -1.75
N LEU A 351 -16.50 19.82 -2.92
CA LEU A 351 -17.14 19.52 -4.21
C LEU A 351 -17.62 18.07 -4.30
N ARG A 352 -16.87 17.13 -3.71
CA ARG A 352 -17.34 15.76 -3.53
C ARG A 352 -18.56 15.70 -2.61
N ASN A 353 -18.56 16.48 -1.52
CA ASN A 353 -19.70 16.57 -0.61
C ASN A 353 -20.93 17.21 -1.26
N VAL A 354 -20.78 18.19 -2.16
CA VAL A 354 -21.87 18.76 -2.96
C VAL A 354 -22.59 17.65 -3.74
N CYS A 355 -21.81 16.77 -4.40
CA CYS A 355 -22.37 15.65 -5.15
C CYS A 355 -23.13 14.66 -4.25
N THR A 356 -22.58 14.36 -3.07
CA THR A 356 -23.23 13.47 -2.09
C THR A 356 -24.51 14.07 -1.53
N GLU A 357 -24.51 15.36 -1.15
CA GLU A 357 -25.69 16.06 -0.63
C GLU A 357 -26.78 16.21 -1.69
N ALA A 358 -26.43 16.43 -2.96
CA ALA A 358 -27.39 16.43 -4.05
C ALA A 358 -28.07 15.05 -4.21
N GLY A 359 -27.29 13.96 -4.10
CA GLY A 359 -27.83 12.59 -4.06
C GLY A 359 -28.76 12.36 -2.87
N MET A 360 -28.38 12.84 -1.68
CA MET A 360 -29.22 12.74 -0.47
C MET A 360 -30.52 13.54 -0.59
N ALA A 361 -30.50 14.69 -1.26
CA ALA A 361 -31.71 15.47 -1.52
C ALA A 361 -32.67 14.75 -2.47
N ALA A 362 -32.15 14.07 -3.50
CA ALA A 362 -32.94 13.23 -4.40
C ALA A 362 -33.58 12.04 -3.66
N ILE A 363 -32.81 11.35 -2.81
CA ILE A 363 -33.31 10.23 -1.98
C ILE A 363 -34.42 10.68 -1.03
N ARG A 364 -34.27 11.85 -0.37
CA ARG A 364 -35.32 12.40 0.50
C ARG A 364 -36.62 12.74 -0.25
N ALA A 365 -36.52 12.99 -1.55
CA ALA A 365 -37.64 13.25 -2.43
C ALA A 365 -38.16 11.97 -3.14
N GLU A 366 -37.69 10.79 -2.73
CA GLU A 366 -38.04 9.48 -3.31
C GLU A 366 -37.79 9.39 -4.82
N ARG A 367 -36.70 10.02 -5.30
CA ARG A 367 -36.26 9.97 -6.71
C ARG A 367 -35.00 9.14 -6.87
N ASP A 368 -34.93 8.39 -7.98
CA ASP A 368 -33.75 7.60 -8.38
C ASP A 368 -32.70 8.41 -9.17
N TYR A 369 -32.95 9.70 -9.40
CA TYR A 369 -32.08 10.58 -10.18
C TYR A 369 -31.99 11.98 -9.55
N VAL A 370 -30.87 12.65 -9.81
CA VAL A 370 -30.60 14.01 -9.33
C VAL A 370 -30.95 15.04 -10.40
N ILE A 371 -31.55 16.16 -9.98
CA ILE A 371 -31.87 17.32 -10.84
C ILE A 371 -30.99 18.54 -10.51
N HIS A 372 -30.96 19.54 -11.40
CA HIS A 372 -30.17 20.77 -11.20
C HIS A 372 -30.50 21.49 -9.88
N GLU A 373 -31.77 21.55 -9.46
CA GLU A 373 -32.15 22.17 -8.20
C GLU A 373 -31.50 21.54 -6.97
N ASP A 374 -31.28 20.22 -7.00
CA ASP A 374 -30.71 19.49 -5.87
C ASP A 374 -29.23 19.87 -5.68
N PHE A 375 -28.49 20.08 -6.76
CA PHE A 375 -27.14 20.63 -6.73
C PHE A 375 -27.10 22.06 -6.19
N MET A 376 -28.04 22.91 -6.62
CA MET A 376 -28.13 24.29 -6.14
C MET A 376 -28.45 24.37 -4.64
N LYS A 377 -29.37 23.51 -4.15
CA LYS A 377 -29.69 23.38 -2.72
C LYS A 377 -28.50 22.86 -1.92
N ALA A 378 -27.78 21.88 -2.45
CA ALA A 378 -26.59 21.30 -1.80
C ALA A 378 -25.48 22.35 -1.62
N VAL A 379 -25.19 23.16 -2.66
CA VAL A 379 -24.15 24.21 -2.57
C VAL A 379 -24.52 25.27 -1.54
N ARG A 380 -25.77 25.74 -1.50
CA ARG A 380 -26.21 26.72 -0.49
C ARG A 380 -26.05 26.19 0.93
N LYS A 381 -26.51 24.97 1.17
CA LYS A 381 -26.37 24.30 2.47
C LYS A 381 -24.91 24.20 2.91
N LEU A 382 -24.02 23.79 2.00
CA LEU A 382 -22.59 23.67 2.30
C LEU A 382 -21.91 25.02 2.47
N ASN A 383 -22.33 26.05 1.73
CA ASN A 383 -21.79 27.40 1.88
C ASN A 383 -22.16 27.99 3.25
N ASP A 384 -23.39 27.77 3.73
CA ASP A 384 -23.80 28.19 5.07
C ASP A 384 -23.04 27.43 6.17
N ALA A 385 -22.82 26.12 5.99
CA ALA A 385 -21.99 25.33 6.91
C ALA A 385 -20.54 25.82 6.94
N LYS A 386 -19.97 26.14 5.78
CA LYS A 386 -18.59 26.61 5.64
C LYS A 386 -18.35 27.99 6.24
N LYS A 387 -19.36 28.87 6.25
CA LYS A 387 -19.28 30.15 6.98
C LYS A 387 -19.12 29.98 8.48
N LEU A 388 -19.55 28.85 9.05
CA LEU A 388 -19.32 28.51 10.46
C LEU A 388 -17.94 27.89 10.70
N GLU A 389 -17.29 27.34 9.68
CA GLU A 389 -15.95 26.78 9.80
C GLU A 389 -14.89 27.88 9.87
N SER A 390 -13.84 27.67 10.67
CA SER A 390 -12.73 28.61 10.75
C SER A 390 -12.00 28.68 9.40
N SER A 391 -11.78 29.90 8.90
CA SER A 391 -10.99 30.13 7.68
C SER A 391 -9.57 29.63 7.91
N ALA A 392 -9.20 28.51 7.29
CA ALA A 392 -7.82 28.03 7.22
C ALA A 392 -7.03 28.89 6.21
N THR A 393 -6.80 30.16 6.54
CA THR A 393 -5.91 31.03 5.76
C THR A 393 -4.45 30.76 6.15
N TYR A 394 -3.65 30.38 5.15
CA TYR A 394 -2.20 30.37 5.23
C TYR A 394 -1.64 31.76 4.92
N SER A 395 -0.60 32.17 5.64
CA SER A 395 0.23 33.31 5.23
C SER A 395 1.02 32.92 3.98
N ALA A 396 0.71 33.55 2.85
CA ALA A 396 1.33 33.31 1.53
C ALA A 396 2.80 33.79 1.43
N ASP A 397 3.47 34.08 2.55
CA ASP A 397 4.86 34.57 2.60
C ASP A 397 5.90 33.45 2.85
N PHE A 398 5.49 32.19 2.75
CA PHE A 398 6.41 31.07 2.95
C PHE A 398 7.24 30.81 1.68
N GLY A 399 8.41 31.46 1.59
CA GLY A 399 9.40 31.23 0.51
C GLY A 399 9.74 32.43 -0.37
N LYS A 400 9.32 33.65 0.00
CA LYS A 400 9.84 34.90 -0.59
C LYS A 400 10.89 35.52 0.31
N GLU A 401 12.07 34.90 0.42
CA GLU A 401 13.33 35.57 0.76
C GLU A 401 14.47 34.96 -0.05
#